data_AF-A0A969DPP7-F1
#
_entry.id   AF-A0A969DPP7-F1
#
_cell.length_a   1.000
_cell.length_b   1.000
_cell.length_c   1.000
_cell.angle_alpha   90.00
_cell.angle_beta   90.00
_cell.angle_gamma   90.00
#
_symmetry.space_group_name_H-M   'P 1'
#
loop_
_entity.id
_entity.type
_entity.pdbx_description
1 polymer ?
#
loop_
_entity_poly.entity_id
_entity_poly.type
_entity_poly.pdbx_seq_one_letter_code
_entity_poly.pdbx_strand_id
1 'polypeptide(L)'
;MPVKSFQDDVLLKLQDAEFAATYLKVALDETLQDGNTEAFLLALKNVVDARSKVSAVAKQADVNRQHLYKLLSGEGNPTLDTMISILGAVGLSMNFTPALDEVS
;
A
#
# COMPACT_ATOMS: atom_id res chain seq x y z
N MET A 1 16.94 23.08 15.41
CA MET A 1 16.02 21.93 15.48
C MET A 1 16.03 21.27 14.11
N PRO A 2 16.21 19.95 13.98
CA PRO A 2 16.04 19.30 12.69
C PRO A 2 14.56 19.39 12.32
N VAL A 3 14.27 19.93 11.14
CA VAL A 3 12.92 19.95 10.59
C VAL A 3 12.61 18.50 10.27
N LYS A 4 11.80 17.84 11.09
CA LYS A 4 11.27 16.51 10.74
C LYS A 4 10.57 16.66 9.39
N SER A 5 10.94 15.82 8.42
CA SER A 5 10.30 15.85 7.12
C SER A 5 8.83 15.47 7.31
N PHE A 6 7.91 16.15 6.62
CA PHE A 6 6.49 15.77 6.60
C PHE A 6 6.29 14.28 6.25
N GLN A 7 7.21 13.72 5.45
CA GLN A 7 7.23 12.29 5.13
C GLN A 7 7.51 11.40 6.34
N ASP A 8 8.39 11.80 7.25
CA ASP A 8 8.74 11.01 8.44
C ASP A 8 7.55 10.91 9.42
N ASP A 9 6.79 12.00 9.55
CA ASP A 9 5.60 12.04 10.41
C ASP A 9 4.45 11.21 9.83
N VAL A 10 4.33 11.13 8.50
CA VAL A 10 3.37 10.25 7.82
C VAL A 10 3.77 8.78 8.01
N LEU A 11 5.05 8.44 7.80
CA LEU A 11 5.55 7.07 8.00
C LEU A 11 5.39 6.59 9.44
N LEU A 12 5.57 7.46 10.43
CA LEU A 12 5.32 7.16 11.84
C LEU A 12 3.86 6.75 12.09
N LYS A 13 2.90 7.44 11.46
CA LYS A 13 1.47 7.11 11.60
C LYS A 13 1.09 5.81 10.91
N LEU A 14 1.78 5.42 9.83
CA LEU A 14 1.52 4.16 9.11
C LEU A 14 1.91 2.90 9.90
N GLN A 15 2.61 3.03 11.04
CA GLN A 15 2.78 1.94 11.99
C GLN A 15 1.44 1.53 12.64
N ASP A 16 0.47 2.43 12.71
CA ASP A 16 -0.89 2.11 13.10
C ASP A 16 -1.65 1.40 11.97
N ALA A 17 -2.32 0.29 12.31
CA ALA A 17 -2.97 -0.57 11.32
C ALA A 17 -4.20 0.09 10.71
N GLU A 18 -4.98 0.82 11.51
CA GLU A 18 -6.20 1.49 11.04
C GLU A 18 -5.85 2.67 10.12
N PHE A 19 -4.82 3.44 10.50
CA PHE A 19 -4.32 4.53 9.67
C PHE A 19 -3.75 4.02 8.35
N ALA A 20 -2.96 2.94 8.36
CA ALA A 20 -2.45 2.33 7.13
C ALA A 20 -3.57 1.78 6.22
N ALA A 21 -4.59 1.14 6.80
CA ALA A 21 -5.75 0.66 6.05
C ALA A 21 -6.52 1.82 5.41
N THR A 22 -6.77 2.89 6.16
CA THR A 22 -7.44 4.10 5.67
C THR A 22 -6.63 4.76 4.55
N TYR A 23 -5.32 4.86 4.73
CA TYR A 23 -4.40 5.44 3.76
C TYR A 23 -4.42 4.69 2.42
N LEU A 24 -4.37 3.35 2.45
CA LEU A 24 -4.49 2.54 1.22
C LEU A 24 -5.87 2.59 0.60
N LYS A 25 -6.93 2.67 1.42
CA LYS A 25 -8.30 2.82 0.93
C LYS A 25 -8.45 4.10 0.12
N VAL A 26 -8.02 5.24 0.65
CA VAL A 26 -8.09 6.53 -0.05
C VAL A 26 -7.32 6.46 -1.37
N ALA A 27 -6.11 5.92 -1.36
CA ALA A 27 -5.31 5.78 -2.57
C ALA A 27 -5.97 4.86 -3.61
N LEU A 28 -6.62 3.77 -3.18
CA LEU A 28 -7.33 2.87 -4.07
C LEU A 28 -8.60 3.53 -4.65
N ASP A 29 -9.35 4.27 -3.83
CA ASP A 29 -10.55 4.99 -4.26
C ASP A 29 -10.21 6.05 -5.32
N GLU A 30 -9.09 6.77 -5.16
CA GLU A 30 -8.57 7.70 -6.17
C GLU A 30 -8.21 6.96 -7.46
N THR A 31 -7.44 5.86 -7.38
CA THR A 31 -7.09 5.02 -8.54
C THR A 31 -8.33 4.48 -9.27
N LEU A 32 -9.41 4.15 -8.55
CA LEU A 32 -10.67 3.71 -9.16
C LEU A 32 -11.38 4.84 -9.93
N GLN A 33 -11.16 6.10 -9.55
CA GLN A 33 -11.74 7.27 -10.22
C GLN A 33 -10.94 7.70 -11.44
N ASP A 34 -9.60 7.77 -11.33
CA ASP A 34 -8.72 8.36 -12.35
C ASP A 34 -7.92 7.32 -13.17
N GLY A 35 -7.93 6.05 -12.74
CA GLY A 35 -7.16 4.97 -13.35
C GLY A 35 -5.65 5.00 -13.06
N ASN A 36 -5.19 5.91 -12.19
CA ASN A 36 -3.79 6.11 -11.88
C ASN A 36 -3.31 5.11 -10.82
N THR A 37 -2.78 3.99 -11.27
CA THR A 37 -2.25 2.94 -10.41
C THR A 37 -0.92 3.31 -9.73
N GLU A 38 -0.17 4.28 -10.27
CA GLU A 38 1.12 4.70 -9.72
C GLU A 38 0.98 5.25 -8.30
N ALA A 39 -0.05 6.07 -8.07
CA ALA A 39 -0.36 6.65 -6.76
C ALA A 39 -0.60 5.57 -5.70
N PHE A 40 -1.41 4.55 -6.03
CA PHE A 40 -1.66 3.42 -5.14
C PHE A 40 -0.41 2.60 -4.86
N LEU A 41 0.44 2.34 -5.86
CA LEU A 41 1.68 1.59 -5.67
C LEU A 41 2.67 2.31 -4.76
N LEU A 42 2.76 3.64 -4.87
CA LEU A 42 3.56 4.47 -3.97
C LEU A 42 2.98 4.47 -2.55
N ALA A 43 1.65 4.52 -2.41
CA ALA A 43 1.00 4.39 -1.10
C ALA A 43 1.30 3.03 -0.46
N LEU A 44 1.21 1.94 -1.24
CA LEU A 44 1.55 0.59 -0.80
C LEU A 44 3.02 0.49 -0.37
N LYS A 45 3.93 1.15 -1.08
CA LYS A 45 5.34 1.24 -0.68
C LYS A 45 5.50 1.89 0.69
N ASN A 46 4.86 3.04 0.92
CA ASN A 46 4.95 3.73 2.20
C ASN A 46 4.50 2.84 3.37
N VAL A 47 3.43 2.06 3.17
CA VAL A 47 2.94 1.09 4.15
C VAL A 47 3.93 -0.04 4.39
N VAL A 48 4.50 -0.60 3.32
CA VAL A 48 5.54 -1.64 3.42
C VAL A 48 6.73 -1.11 4.22
N ASP A 49 7.26 0.07 3.86
CA ASP A 49 8.43 0.67 4.50
C ASP A 49 8.17 1.02 5.98
N ALA A 50 6.93 1.39 6.35
CA ALA A 50 6.56 1.71 7.72
C ALA A 50 6.32 0.48 8.61
N ARG A 51 5.76 -0.61 8.05
CA ARG A 51 5.24 -1.74 8.84
C ARG A 51 6.08 -3.01 8.78
N SER A 52 6.88 -3.18 7.74
CA SER A 52 7.61 -4.42 7.50
C SER A 52 8.96 -4.17 6.84
N LYS A 53 9.81 -5.18 6.81
CA LYS A 53 11.03 -5.13 6.00
C LYS A 53 10.67 -5.64 4.62
N VAL A 54 11.11 -4.94 3.57
CA VAL A 54 10.94 -5.37 2.16
C VAL A 54 11.40 -6.82 1.96
N SER A 55 12.43 -7.26 2.69
CA SER A 55 12.91 -8.65 2.65
C SER A 55 11.94 -9.68 3.23
N ALA A 56 11.16 -9.32 4.25
CA ALA A 56 10.13 -10.18 4.84
C ALA A 56 8.91 -10.25 3.90
N VAL A 57 8.50 -9.11 3.34
CA VAL A 57 7.43 -9.03 2.34
C VAL A 57 7.76 -9.86 1.10
N ALA A 58 8.97 -9.71 0.55
CA ALA A 58 9.42 -10.48 -0.62
C ALA A 58 9.36 -11.99 -0.37
N LYS A 59 9.76 -12.44 0.83
CA LYS A 59 9.71 -13.85 1.21
C LYS A 59 8.29 -14.36 1.34
N GLN A 60 7.39 -13.57 1.93
CA GLN A 60 6.00 -13.97 2.15
C GLN A 60 5.17 -13.90 0.87
N ALA A 61 5.51 -13.00 -0.04
CA ALA A 61 4.86 -12.86 -1.34
C ALA A 61 5.46 -13.72 -2.46
N ASP A 62 6.45 -14.56 -2.15
CA ASP A 62 7.16 -15.41 -3.11
C ASP A 62 7.63 -14.65 -4.38
N VAL A 63 8.03 -13.39 -4.18
CA VAL A 63 8.57 -12.54 -5.24
C VAL A 63 10.03 -12.21 -4.96
N ASN A 64 10.83 -12.13 -6.02
CA ASN A 64 12.20 -11.65 -5.85
C ASN A 64 12.19 -10.16 -5.43
N ARG A 65 13.21 -9.73 -4.67
CA ARG A 65 13.29 -8.36 -4.14
C ARG A 65 13.33 -7.29 -5.23
N GLN A 66 13.99 -7.56 -6.36
CA GLN A 66 14.07 -6.60 -7.46
C GLN A 66 12.70 -6.34 -8.09
N HIS A 67 11.90 -7.39 -8.24
CA HIS A 67 10.53 -7.32 -8.71
C HIS A 67 9.70 -6.52 -7.69
N LEU A 68 9.80 -6.82 -6.40
CA LEU A 68 9.09 -6.05 -5.37
C LEU A 68 9.48 -4.57 -5.39
N TYR A 69 10.77 -4.23 -5.52
CA TYR A 69 11.20 -2.83 -5.63
C TYR A 69 10.63 -2.13 -6.87
N LYS A 70 10.58 -2.81 -8.01
CA LYS A 70 10.00 -2.27 -9.24
C LYS A 70 8.48 -2.08 -9.13
N LEU A 71 7.79 -2.99 -8.45
CA LEU A 71 6.35 -2.85 -8.19
C LEU A 71 6.08 -1.64 -7.29
N LEU A 72 6.87 -1.50 -6.23
CA LEU A 72 6.72 -0.43 -5.26
C LEU A 72 7.25 0.93 -5.75
N SER A 73 7.93 0.99 -6.91
CA SER A 73 8.38 2.25 -7.51
C SER A 73 7.34 2.93 -8.40
N GLY A 74 6.11 2.40 -8.48
CA GLY A 74 5.06 2.97 -9.31
C GLY A 74 5.07 2.51 -10.78
N GLU A 75 6.13 1.81 -11.21
CA GLU A 75 6.31 1.34 -12.60
C GLU A 75 5.85 -0.12 -12.80
N GLY A 76 5.13 -0.66 -11.82
CA GLY A 76 4.72 -2.05 -11.78
C GLY A 76 3.31 -2.33 -12.27
N ASN A 77 3.04 -3.59 -12.56
CA ASN A 77 1.69 -4.12 -12.67
C ASN A 77 1.59 -5.37 -11.80
N PRO A 78 1.39 -5.23 -10.47
CA PRO A 78 1.32 -6.38 -9.58
C PRO A 78 0.10 -7.23 -9.95
N THR A 79 0.28 -8.54 -9.97
CA THR A 79 -0.86 -9.45 -10.03
C THR A 79 -1.66 -9.36 -8.74
N LEU A 80 -2.93 -9.77 -8.79
CA LEU A 80 -3.79 -9.84 -7.61
C LEU A 80 -3.13 -10.70 -6.49
N ASP A 81 -2.53 -11.82 -6.86
CA ASP A 81 -1.82 -12.71 -5.92
C ASP A 81 -0.66 -11.99 -5.22
N THR A 82 0.11 -11.20 -5.97
CA THR A 82 1.21 -10.41 -5.41
C THR A 82 0.69 -9.37 -4.43
N MET A 83 -0.40 -8.68 -4.79
CA MET A 83 -1.01 -7.65 -3.97
C MET A 83 -1.58 -8.21 -2.66
N ILE A 84 -2.33 -9.32 -2.72
CA ILE A 84 -2.84 -10.02 -1.54
C ILE A 84 -1.69 -10.43 -0.62
N SER A 85 -0.60 -10.95 -1.19
CA SER A 85 0.53 -11.41 -0.39
C SER A 85 1.29 -10.27 0.27
N ILE A 86 1.45 -9.13 -0.41
CA ILE A 86 2.06 -7.92 0.18
C ILE A 86 1.19 -7.41 1.34
N LEU A 87 -0.13 -7.30 1.14
CA LEU A 87 -1.07 -6.87 2.18
C LEU A 87 -1.02 -7.79 3.41
N GLY A 88 -1.04 -9.10 3.19
CA GLY A 88 -0.89 -10.08 4.26
C GLY A 88 0.44 -9.95 5.02
N ALA A 89 1.53 -9.61 4.33
CA ALA A 89 2.84 -9.41 4.94
C ALA A 89 2.96 -8.12 5.78
N VAL A 90 2.08 -7.15 5.56
CA VAL A 90 1.98 -5.92 6.38
C VAL A 90 0.82 -5.98 7.38
N GLY A 91 0.12 -7.12 7.47
CA GLY A 91 -1.00 -7.33 8.39
C GLY A 91 -2.27 -6.59 7.99
N LEU A 92 -2.51 -6.38 6.69
CA LEU A 92 -3.69 -5.72 6.14
C LEU A 92 -4.47 -6.66 5.23
N SER A 93 -5.74 -6.34 5.00
CA SER A 93 -6.64 -7.07 4.10
C SER A 93 -7.48 -6.09 3.27
N MET A 94 -7.96 -6.53 2.10
CA MET A 94 -8.93 -5.77 1.32
C MET A 94 -10.35 -6.07 1.77
N ASN A 95 -11.22 -5.06 1.75
CA ASN A 95 -12.66 -5.21 1.86
C ASN A 95 -13.33 -4.66 0.60
N PHE A 96 -14.54 -5.15 0.33
CA PHE A 96 -15.35 -4.67 -0.79
C PHE A 96 -16.55 -3.92 -0.22
N THR A 97 -16.81 -2.74 -0.77
CA THR A 97 -17.98 -1.93 -0.45
C THR A 97 -18.77 -1.65 -1.73
N PRO A 98 -20.08 -1.35 -1.64
CA PRO A 98 -20.86 -0.94 -2.80
C PRO A 98 -20.22 0.24 -3.54
N ALA A 99 -20.20 0.19 -4.87
CA ALA A 99 -19.68 1.26 -5.72
C ALA A 99 -20.68 2.41 -5.94
N LEU A 100 -21.95 2.13 -5.64
CA LEU A 100 -23.04 3.09 -5.60
C LEU A 100 -23.76 2.83 -4.29
N ASP A 101 -23.80 3.84 -3.41
CA ASP A 101 -24.80 3.87 -2.36
C ASP A 101 -26.16 4.11 -3.04
N GLU A 102 -26.77 3.05 -3.57
CA GLU A 102 -28.19 3.11 -3.89
C GLU A 102 -29.01 2.92 -2.60
N VAL A 103 -29.39 4.08 -2.04
CA VAL A 103 -30.64 4.37 -1.30
C VAL A 103 -30.66 3.87 0.16
N SER A 104 -30.81 4.70 1.21
CA SER A 104 -31.59 5.95 1.37
C SER A 104 -30.94 6.92 2.36
#